data_AF-A0A3D5AVL7-F1
#
_entry.id   AF-A0A3D5AVL7-F1
#
_cell.length_a   1.000
_cell.length_b   1.000
_cell.length_c   1.000
_cell.angle_alpha   90.00
_cell.angle_beta   90.00
_cell.angle_gamma   90.00
#
_symmetry.space_group_name_H-M   'P 1'
#
loop_
_entity.id
_entity.type
_entity.pdbx_description
1 polymer ?
#
loop_
_entity_poly.entity_id
_entity_poly.type
_entity_poly.pdbx_seq_one_letter_code
_entity_poly.pdbx_strand_id
1 'polypeptide(L)' 'RGAFAVTGDYSGRNVAIVDDVMTSGATADALAAALHEAGAKRIEVWVVAR' A
#
# COMPACT_ATOMS: atom_id res chain seq x y z
N ARG A 1 10.57 10.50 -2.87
CA ARG A 1 9.81 10.21 -1.63
C ARG A 1 8.57 11.09 -1.62
N GLY A 2 7.39 10.57 -1.28
CA GLY A 2 6.13 11.32 -1.29
C GLY A 2 5.32 11.25 -2.59
N ALA A 3 5.36 10.13 -3.31
CA ALA A 3 4.59 9.96 -4.56
C ALA A 3 3.09 9.70 -4.33
N PHE A 4 2.72 9.29 -3.12
CA PHE A 4 1.35 8.92 -2.75
C PHE A 4 0.85 9.77 -1.59
N ALA A 5 -0.42 10.14 -1.65
CA ALA A 5 -1.15 10.77 -0.56
C ALA A 5 -2.39 9.93 -0.26
N VAL A 6 -2.58 9.57 1.00
CA VAL A 6 -3.76 8.85 1.46
C VAL A 6 -4.79 9.87 1.95
N THR A 7 -6.04 9.72 1.50
CA THR A 7 -7.15 10.54 1.98
C THR A 7 -8.01 9.70 2.94
N GLY A 8 -8.25 10.23 4.14
CA GLY A 8 -9.02 9.56 5.18
C GLY A 8 -8.17 8.83 6.24
N ASP A 9 -8.87 8.30 7.25
CA ASP A 9 -8.27 7.60 8.39
C ASP A 9 -8.38 6.08 8.21
N TYR A 10 -7.22 5.42 8.25
CA TYR A 10 -7.07 3.97 8.13
C TYR A 10 -6.70 3.31 9.47
N SER A 11 -6.79 4.03 10.58
CA SER A 11 -6.52 3.54 11.93
C SER A 11 -7.14 2.17 12.21
N GLY A 12 -6.28 1.19 12.49
CA GLY A 12 -6.69 -0.16 12.84
C GLY A 12 -7.15 -1.05 11.68
N ARG A 13 -7.18 -0.53 10.44
CA ARG A 13 -7.67 -1.28 9.26
C ARG A 13 -6.62 -2.23 8.69
N ASN A 14 -7.11 -3.32 8.11
CA ASN A 14 -6.33 -4.19 7.23
C ASN A 14 -6.59 -3.76 5.78
N VAL A 15 -5.54 -3.52 5.01
CA VAL A 15 -5.63 -3.01 3.63
C VAL A 15 -4.91 -3.96 2.69
N ALA A 16 -5.55 -4.30 1.56
CA ALA A 16 -4.90 -5.01 0.46
C ALA A 16 -4.64 -4.03 -0.68
N ILE A 17 -3.38 -3.93 -1.11
CA ILE A 17 -2.98 -3.29 -2.36
C ILE A 17 -3.06 -4.37 -3.43
N VAL A 18 -3.86 -4.14 -4.47
CA VAL A 18 -4.05 -5.10 -5.57
C VAL A 18 -3.47 -4.50 -6.84
N ASP A 19 -2.59 -5.24 -7.49
CA ASP A 19 -1.98 -4.83 -8.77
C ASP A 19 -1.88 -6.02 -9.74
N ASP A 20 -1.78 -5.76 -11.04
CA ASP A 20 -1.67 -6.82 -12.04
C ASP A 20 -0.23 -7.34 -12.15
N VAL A 21 0.78 -6.48 -12.06
CA VAL A 21 2.19 -6.88 -12.11
C VAL A 21 3.04 -6.08 -11.13
N MET A 22 4.02 -6.74 -10.53
CA MET A 22 5.02 -6.11 -9.69
C MET A 22 6.40 -6.38 -10.25
N THR A 23 7.20 -5.32 -10.37
CA THR A 23 8.60 -5.41 -10.75
C THR A 23 9.48 -5.33 -9.51
N SER A 24 9.96 -4.14 -9.13
CA SER A 24 10.84 -3.94 -7.97
C SER A 24 10.11 -3.78 -6.64
N GLY A 25 8.78 -3.73 -6.64
CA GLY A 25 7.97 -3.48 -5.43
C GLY A 25 7.98 -2.02 -4.97
N ALA A 26 8.83 -1.14 -5.52
CA ALA A 26 9.00 0.23 -5.04
C ALA A 26 7.70 1.06 -5.01
N THR A 27 6.79 0.83 -5.97
CA THR A 27 5.47 1.46 -6.01
C THR A 27 4.61 1.00 -4.82
N ALA A 28 4.54 -0.31 -4.59
CA ALA A 28 3.76 -0.89 -3.50
C ALA A 28 4.32 -0.50 -2.13
N ASP A 29 5.65 -0.46 -1.98
CA ASP A 29 6.31 -0.03 -0.74
C ASP A 29 6.00 1.45 -0.43
N ALA A 30 6.07 2.32 -1.44
CA ALA A 30 5.77 3.73 -1.25
C ALA A 30 4.29 3.98 -0.89
N LEU A 31 3.36 3.19 -1.44
CA LEU A 31 1.95 3.25 -1.08
C LEU A 31 1.69 2.66 0.31
N ALA A 32 2.33 1.54 0.65
CA ALA A 32 2.23 0.92 1.96
C ALA A 32 2.74 1.84 3.07
N ALA A 33 3.84 2.57 2.83
CA ALA A 33 4.33 3.58 3.75
C ALA A 33 3.29 4.68 4.02
N ALA A 34 2.66 5.21 2.97
CA ALA A 34 1.62 6.23 3.11
C ALA A 34 0.37 5.72 3.87
N LEU A 35 -0.01 4.45 3.66
CA LEU A 35 -1.11 3.81 4.38
C LEU A 35 -0.78 3.53 5.86
N HIS A 36 0.47 3.18 6.16
CA HIS A 36 0.92 3.04 7.55
C HIS A 36 0.92 4.39 8.28
N GLU A 37 1.37 5.46 7.63
CA GLU A 37 1.27 6.82 8.16
C GLU A 37 -0.19 7.23 8.41
N ALA A 38 -1.13 6.73 7.61
CA ALA A 38 -2.57 6.92 7.80
C ALA A 38 -3.21 5.97 8.85
N GLY A 39 -2.42 5.17 9.56
CA GLY A 39 -2.88 4.33 10.68
C GLY A 39 -3.25 2.88 10.33
N ALA A 40 -3.01 2.42 9.09
CA ALA A 40 -3.28 1.03 8.73
C ALA A 40 -2.50 0.05 9.62
N LYS A 41 -3.21 -0.94 10.18
CA LYS A 41 -2.66 -1.96 11.06
C LYS A 41 -1.88 -3.03 10.31
N ARG A 42 -2.40 -3.43 9.15
CA ARG A 42 -1.80 -4.47 8.32
C ARG A 42 -2.01 -4.13 6.86
N ILE A 43 -0.96 -4.30 6.07
CA ILE A 43 -0.99 -4.05 4.64
C ILE A 43 -0.50 -5.32 3.96
N GLU A 44 -1.28 -5.80 3.00
CA GLU A 44 -0.88 -6.89 2.12
C GLU A 44 -0.78 -6.38 0.68
N VAL A 45 0.11 -6.97 -0.10
CA VAL A 45 0.22 -6.69 -1.53
C VAL A 45 -0.11 -7.96 -2.28
N TRP A 46 -1.16 -7.92 -3.09
CA TRP A 46 -1.64 -9.03 -3.92
C TRP A 46 -1.39 -8.70 -5.37
N VAL A 47 -0.62 -9.54 -6.04
CA VAL A 47 -0.22 -9.31 -7.43
C VAL A 47 -0.44 -10.57 -8.23
N VAL A 48 -1.04 -10.40 -9.41
CA VAL A 48 -1.25 -11.51 -10.35
C VAL A 48 -0.03 -11.62 -11.27
N ALA A 49 1.09 -12.08 -10.71
CA ALA A 49 2.31 -12.28 -11.51
C ALA A 49 2.09 -13.38 -12.57
N ARG A 50 2.43 -13.07 -13.82
CA ARG A 50 2.48 -14.00 -14.95
C ARG A 50 3.90 -14.16 -15.44
#